data_AF-A0A7C2H023-F1
#
_entry.id   AF-A0A7C2H023-F1
#
_cell.length_a   1.000
_cell.length_b   1.000
_cell.length_c   1.000
_cell.angle_alpha   90.00
_cell.angle_beta   90.00
_cell.angle_gamma   90.00
#
_symmetry.space_group_name_H-M   'P 1'
#
loop_
_entity.id
_entity.type
_entity.pdbx_description
1 polymer ?
#
loop_
_entity_poly.entity_id
_entity_poly.type
_entity_poly.pdbx_seq_one_letter_code
_entity_poly.pdbx_strand_id
1 'polypeptide(L)'
;MSNVGFVFTVALLAGTLWLAATRFRLRLENNWPLLYYVGAVVHLQSYPGVLNPYVVYVAVICALLLRFEFMNERLVALVRLVEVACLLHMGWAIFGAVWKEFR
;
A
#
# COMPACT_ATOMS: atom_id res chain seq x y z
N MET A 1 -17.66 8.13 8.85
CA MET A 1 -17.51 6.66 8.70
C MET A 1 -18.03 5.98 9.97
N SER A 2 -18.40 4.69 9.94
CA SER A 2 -18.62 3.93 11.19
C SER A 2 -17.31 3.84 11.98
N ASN A 3 -17.36 3.80 13.32
CA ASN A 3 -16.15 3.73 14.19
C ASN A 3 -15.17 2.62 13.78
N VAL A 4 -15.69 1.49 13.29
CA VAL A 4 -14.90 0.36 12.78
C VAL A 4 -14.12 0.73 11.51
N GLY A 5 -14.73 1.51 10.61
CA GLY A 5 -14.11 2.00 9.38
C GLY A 5 -12.95 2.94 9.67
N PHE A 6 -13.12 3.86 10.62
CA PHE A 6 -12.06 4.77 11.03
C PHE A 6 -10.84 4.02 11.56
N VAL A 7 -11.05 3.06 12.47
CA VAL A 7 -9.98 2.21 13.00
C VAL A 7 -9.27 1.44 11.89
N PHE A 8 -10.04 0.90 10.92
CA PHE A 8 -9.46 0.19 9.78
C PHE A 8 -8.60 1.09 8.88
N THR A 9 -9.02 2.35 8.70
CA THR A 9 -8.32 3.37 7.91
C THR A 9 -7.00 3.77 8.58
N VAL A 10 -7.03 3.95 9.91
CA VAL A 10 -5.83 4.23 10.72
C VAL A 10 -4.89 3.03 10.73
N ALA A 11 -5.41 1.81 10.84
CA ALA A 11 -4.61 0.59 10.75
C ALA A 11 -3.94 0.45 9.38
N LEU A 12 -4.64 0.79 8.29
CA LEU A 12 -4.05 0.83 6.96
C LEU A 12 -3.00 1.91 6.82
N LEU A 13 -3.21 3.11 7.37
CA LEU A 13 -2.22 4.17 7.38
C LEU A 13 -0.94 3.72 8.08
N ALA A 14 -1.07 3.16 9.28
CA ALA A 14 0.03 2.59 10.04
C ALA A 14 0.74 1.47 9.26
N GLY A 15 -0.02 0.61 8.57
CA GLY A 15 0.52 -0.42 7.69
C GLY A 15 1.30 0.14 6.50
N THR A 16 0.84 1.22 5.86
CA THR A 16 1.58 1.90 4.78
C THR A 16 2.90 2.47 5.27
N LEU A 17 2.89 3.15 6.42
CA LEU A 17 4.09 3.73 7.02
C LEU A 17 5.08 2.65 7.45
N TRP A 18 4.57 1.58 8.07
CA TRP A 18 5.37 0.43 8.44
C TRP A 18 6.01 -0.22 7.23
N LEU A 19 5.24 -0.47 6.16
CA LEU A 19 5.77 -1.05 4.94
C LEU A 19 6.75 -0.15 4.22
N ALA A 20 6.50 1.16 4.15
CA ALA A 20 7.43 2.12 3.57
C ALA A 20 8.76 2.14 4.35
N ALA A 21 8.72 2.13 5.68
CA ALA A 21 9.91 2.11 6.53
C ALA A 21 10.67 0.78 6.48
N THR A 22 9.93 -0.34 6.46
CA THR A 22 10.52 -1.69 6.42
C THR A 22 10.93 -2.14 5.02
N ARG A 23 10.49 -1.46 3.95
CA ARG A 23 10.85 -1.79 2.56
C ARG A 23 12.35 -1.76 2.32
N PHE A 24 13.09 -0.89 3.01
CA PHE A 24 14.54 -0.78 2.91
C PHE A 24 15.30 -1.86 3.69
N ARG A 25 14.62 -2.57 4.61
CA ARG A 25 15.22 -3.60 5.47
C ARG A 25 14.73 -5.02 5.18
N LEU A 26 13.56 -5.17 4.55
CA LEU A 26 12.96 -6.47 4.27
C LEU A 26 13.51 -7.09 2.98
N ARG A 27 13.94 -8.36 3.08
CA ARG A 27 14.25 -9.21 1.92
C ARG A 27 13.00 -9.38 1.03
N LEU A 28 13.23 -9.49 -0.28
CA LEU A 28 12.18 -9.61 -1.31
C LEU A 28 11.25 -10.82 -1.11
N GLU A 29 11.66 -11.81 -0.34
CA GLU A 29 10.92 -13.04 -0.06
C GLU A 29 9.77 -12.88 0.95
N ASN A 30 9.65 -11.71 1.60
CA ASN A 30 8.72 -11.56 2.71
C ASN A 30 7.29 -11.30 2.22
N ASN A 31 6.32 -12.13 2.63
CA ASN A 31 4.92 -12.08 2.17
C ASN A 31 4.07 -10.95 2.81
N TRP A 32 4.62 -10.19 3.75
CA TRP A 32 3.92 -9.11 4.47
C TRP A 32 3.34 -7.99 3.59
N PRO A 33 4.01 -7.54 2.51
CA PRO A 33 3.43 -6.56 1.60
C PRO A 33 2.16 -7.07 0.95
N LEU A 34 2.12 -8.35 0.58
CA LEU A 34 0.96 -8.95 -0.07
C LEU A 34 -0.27 -8.91 0.85
N LEU A 35 -0.08 -9.26 2.13
CA LEU A 35 -1.14 -9.21 3.13
C LEU A 35 -1.69 -7.80 3.32
N TYR A 36 -0.81 -6.79 3.31
CA TYR A 36 -1.23 -5.40 3.36
C TYR A 36 -2.03 -4.98 2.13
N TYR A 37 -1.59 -5.36 0.93
CA TYR A 37 -2.31 -5.02 -0.30
C TYR A 37 -3.69 -5.69 -0.36
N VAL A 38 -3.83 -6.91 0.17
CA VAL A 38 -5.15 -7.55 0.35
C VAL A 38 -6.03 -6.69 1.26
N GLY A 39 -5.50 -6.22 2.39
CA GLY A 39 -6.21 -5.28 3.28
C GLY A 39 -6.60 -3.96 2.59
N ALA A 40 -5.71 -3.40 1.75
CA ALA A 40 -5.97 -2.19 0.99
C ALA A 40 -7.09 -2.39 -0.05
N VAL A 41 -7.14 -3.55 -0.72
CA VAL A 41 -8.22 -3.90 -1.66
C VAL A 41 -9.56 -4.08 -0.94
N VAL A 42 -9.58 -4.70 0.25
CA VAL A 42 -10.80 -4.83 1.07
C VAL A 42 -11.32 -3.45 1.50
N HIS A 43 -10.41 -2.53 1.84
CA HIS A 43 -10.78 -1.17 2.21
C HIS A 43 -11.31 -0.36 1.02
N LEU A 44 -10.71 -0.52 -0.16
CA LEU A 44 -11.19 0.07 -1.41
C LEU A 44 -12.64 -0.36 -1.72
N GLN A 45 -12.98 -1.63 -1.50
CA GLN A 45 -14.34 -2.14 -1.67
C GLN A 45 -15.32 -1.59 -0.62
N SER A 46 -14.86 -1.45 0.63
CA SER A 46 -15.69 -0.95 1.74
C SER A 46 -15.94 0.56 1.69
N TYR A 47 -14.97 1.34 1.17
CA TYR A 47 -15.01 2.81 1.15
C TYR A 47 -14.62 3.37 -0.22
N PRO A 48 -15.53 3.30 -1.21
CA PRO A 48 -15.27 3.83 -2.54
C PRO A 48 -15.07 5.36 -2.47
N GLY A 49 -13.97 5.85 -3.06
CA GLY A 49 -13.64 7.28 -3.17
C GLY A 49 -12.52 7.78 -2.26
N VAL A 50 -12.06 6.99 -1.28
CA VAL A 50 -10.91 7.34 -0.42
C VAL A 50 -9.57 7.04 -1.12
N LEU A 51 -9.50 5.92 -1.84
CA LEU A 51 -8.31 5.45 -2.56
C LEU A 51 -8.62 5.32 -4.05
N ASN A 52 -7.63 5.68 -4.88
CA ASN A 52 -7.71 5.45 -6.31
C ASN A 52 -7.48 3.94 -6.59
N PRO A 53 -8.48 3.21 -7.12
CA PRO A 53 -8.37 1.77 -7.37
C PRO A 53 -7.20 1.40 -8.27
N TYR A 54 -6.90 2.25 -9.28
CA TYR A 54 -5.80 2.02 -10.20
C TYR A 54 -4.44 2.00 -9.49
N VAL A 55 -4.24 2.87 -8.51
CA VAL A 55 -2.97 2.94 -7.75
C VAL A 55 -2.80 1.70 -6.88
N VAL A 56 -3.88 1.21 -6.26
CA VAL A 56 -3.86 -0.02 -5.45
C VAL A 56 -3.52 -1.23 -6.32
N TYR A 57 -4.14 -1.37 -7.49
CA TYR A 57 -3.85 -2.48 -8.41
C TYR A 57 -2.42 -2.45 -8.95
N VAL A 58 -1.91 -1.27 -9.33
CA VAL A 58 -0.52 -1.11 -9.77
C VAL A 58 0.45 -1.54 -8.64
N ALA A 59 0.17 -1.15 -7.40
CA ALA A 59 1.00 -1.54 -6.26
C ALA A 59 0.97 -3.06 -6.00
N VAL A 60 -0.19 -3.70 -6.11
CA VAL A 60 -0.35 -5.17 -6.02
C VAL A 60 0.46 -5.88 -7.10
N ILE A 61 0.35 -5.41 -8.36
CA ILE A 61 1.07 -5.99 -9.49
C ILE A 61 2.58 -5.82 -9.32
N CYS A 62 3.05 -4.65 -8.88
CA CYS A 62 4.46 -4.41 -8.59
C CYS A 62 4.98 -5.33 -7.48
N ALA A 63 4.20 -5.53 -6.42
CA ALA A 63 4.55 -6.42 -5.33
C ALA A 63 4.64 -7.89 -5.76
N LEU A 64 3.73 -8.33 -6.65
CA LEU A 64 3.78 -9.66 -7.26
C LEU A 64 5.02 -9.81 -8.16
N LEU A 65 5.30 -8.83 -9.03
CA LEU A 65 6.46 -8.84 -9.91
C LEU A 65 7.79 -8.92 -9.13
N LEU A 66 7.90 -8.19 -8.02
CA LEU A 66 9.08 -8.24 -7.15
C LEU A 66 9.28 -9.60 -6.47
N ARG A 67 8.19 -10.33 -6.21
CA ARG A 67 8.22 -11.65 -5.56
C ARG A 67 8.76 -12.74 -6.50
N PHE A 68 8.64 -12.54 -7.79
CA PHE A 68 8.87 -13.56 -8.79
C PHE A 68 10.34 -13.73 -9.19
N GLU A 69 11.25 -12.83 -8.75
CA GLU A 69 12.72 -12.85 -9.01
C GLU A 69 13.16 -13.06 -10.48
N PHE A 70 12.24 -13.15 -11.45
CA PHE A 70 12.50 -13.39 -12.87
C PHE A 70 13.13 -12.18 -13.60
N MET A 71 13.47 -11.10 -12.90
CA MET A 71 13.87 -9.81 -13.47
C MET A 71 15.31 -9.43 -13.11
N ASN A 72 16.03 -8.85 -14.08
CA ASN A 72 17.37 -8.28 -13.89
C ASN A 72 17.37 -7.25 -12.73
N GLU A 73 18.46 -7.16 -11.96
CA GLU A 73 18.60 -6.28 -10.76
C GLU A 73 18.14 -4.84 -11.02
N ARG A 74 18.43 -4.28 -12.20
CA ARG A 74 18.02 -2.92 -12.58
C ARG A 74 16.50 -2.78 -12.71
N LEU A 75 15.83 -3.79 -13.24
CA LEU A 75 14.38 -3.84 -13.38
C LEU A 75 13.70 -4.01 -12.01
N VAL A 76 14.29 -4.84 -11.13
CA VAL A 76 13.85 -4.98 -9.73
C VAL A 76 13.92 -3.63 -9.00
N ALA A 77 15.01 -2.87 -9.17
CA ALA A 77 15.14 -1.55 -8.58
C ALA A 77 14.07 -0.56 -9.09
N LEU A 78 13.76 -0.59 -10.38
CA LEU A 78 12.72 0.25 -10.98
C LEU A 78 11.33 -0.08 -10.44
N VAL A 79 10.95 -1.36 -10.42
CA VAL A 79 9.65 -1.80 -9.88
C VAL A 79 9.54 -1.47 -8.40
N ARG A 80 10.61 -1.62 -7.63
CA ARG A 80 10.65 -1.21 -6.22
C ARG A 80 10.42 0.29 -6.07
N LEU A 81 11.00 1.13 -6.93
CA LEU A 81 10.80 2.57 -6.88
C LEU A 81 9.35 2.95 -7.21
N VAL A 82 8.76 2.32 -8.23
CA VAL A 82 7.34 2.52 -8.59
C VAL A 82 6.42 2.08 -7.45
N GLU A 83 6.71 0.95 -6.81
CA GLU A 83 5.93 0.45 -5.69
C GLU A 83 5.99 1.40 -4.48
N VAL A 84 7.18 1.91 -4.14
CA VAL A 84 7.34 2.89 -3.06
C VAL A 84 6.59 4.19 -3.37
N ALA A 85 6.61 4.64 -4.63
CA ALA A 85 5.82 5.79 -5.06
C ALA A 85 4.31 5.54 -4.90
N CYS A 86 3.84 4.34 -5.24
CA CYS A 86 2.44 3.96 -5.02
C CYS A 86 2.08 3.92 -3.52
N LEU A 87 2.95 3.35 -2.67
CA LEU A 87 2.76 3.33 -1.22
C LEU A 87 2.70 4.74 -0.63
N LEU A 88 3.57 5.66 -1.08
CA LEU A 88 3.54 7.07 -0.66
C LEU A 88 2.23 7.75 -1.09
N HIS A 89 1.79 7.53 -2.32
CA HIS A 89 0.54 8.11 -2.81
C HIS A 89 -0.69 7.57 -2.04
N MET A 90 -0.74 6.26 -1.76
CA MET A 90 -1.79 5.67 -0.93
C MET A 90 -1.76 6.22 0.49
N GLY A 91 -0.57 6.32 1.11
CA GLY A 91 -0.40 6.90 2.44
C GLY A 91 -0.89 8.34 2.50
N TRP A 92 -0.57 9.15 1.49
CA TRP A 92 -1.05 10.54 1.40
C TRP A 92 -2.57 10.63 1.25
N ALA A 93 -3.17 9.79 0.41
CA ALA A 93 -4.62 9.75 0.22
C ALA A 93 -5.35 9.36 1.52
N ILE A 94 -4.86 8.32 2.22
CA ILE A 94 -5.42 7.87 3.49
C ILE A 94 -5.23 8.94 4.57
N PHE A 95 -4.06 9.58 4.63
CA PHE A 95 -3.79 10.67 5.57
C PHE A 95 -4.76 11.85 5.35
N GLY A 96 -4.99 12.24 4.09
CA GLY A 96 -5.96 13.27 3.74
C GLY A 96 -7.39 12.92 4.16
N ALA A 97 -7.80 11.65 4.03
CA ALA A 97 -9.11 11.18 4.48
C ALA A 97 -9.24 11.24 6.00
N VAL A 98 -8.24 10.77 6.75
CA VAL A 98 -8.22 10.83 8.23
C VAL A 98 -8.25 12.29 8.70
N TRP A 99 -7.47 13.17 8.07
CA TRP A 99 -7.44 14.60 8.41
C TRP A 99 -8.80 15.28 8.21
N LYS A 100 -9.53 14.89 7.15
CA LYS A 100 -10.85 15.42 6.83
C LYS A 100 -11.95 14.91 7.76
N GLU A 101 -11.76 13.74 8.38
CA GLU A 101 -12.66 13.22 9.42
C GLU A 101 -12.45 13.92 10.77
N PHE A 102 -11.25 14.45 11.01
CA PHE A 102 -10.87 15.12 12.27
C PHE A 102 -11.24 16.61 12.32
N ARG A 103 -11.57 17.23 11.16
CA ARG A 103 -11.93 18.65 11.03
C ARG A 103 -13.38 18.80 10.57
#